data_AF-A0A2N1U848-F1
#
_entry.id   AF-A0A2N1U848-F1
#
_cell.length_a   1.000
_cell.length_b   1.000
_cell.length_c   1.000
_cell.angle_alpha   90.00
_cell.angle_beta   90.00
_cell.angle_gamma   90.00
#
_symmetry.space_group_name_H-M   'P 1'
#
loop_
_entity.id
_entity.type
_entity.pdbx_description
1 polymer ?
#
loop_
_entity_poly.entity_id
_entity_poly.type
_entity_poly.pdbx_seq_one_letter_code
_entity_poly.pdbx_strand_id
1 'polypeptide(L)'
;MADRKIRMATSDNDSEQGHTIVGGRPQAPRSMRADIPRGLEILVKRAAIDATFKSALLEKREKIADELQIPLDASEKAMLACIPGEQLEKMIKATEVPPAQHKLLARGTAAAMLALLAQLTFAPVPGRAEAPPKINLRPATSRSENDEYAVVKGIRPDLENEDHLADRGARPDFPGPVLTDDDDIIFTDTDPDGIESTEPTAPEFAKVVNVSITGKKLRDAIKAIEEDTGLTIIVSGIEERLADYVVESDINGLPVKMAIETICLETSSEACEFDIIWQNDPPSAVINFQEILETPTTDNDLNGVLPAVKPAPTKDDSAIIRGIRSDFPEIRQLDDKDKNK
;
A
#
# COMPACT_ATOMS: atom_id res chain seq x y z
N MET A 1 -34.78 43.31 11.76
CA MET A 1 -34.62 41.89 11.37
C MET A 1 -33.18 41.53 11.68
N ALA A 2 -32.94 40.56 12.55
CA ALA A 2 -31.60 40.25 13.06
C ALA A 2 -31.05 39.02 12.34
N ASP A 3 -29.96 39.19 11.59
CA ASP A 3 -29.24 38.10 10.95
C ASP A 3 -28.58 37.20 12.00
N ARG A 4 -29.06 35.95 12.08
CA ARG A 4 -28.38 34.88 12.82
C ARG A 4 -27.42 34.17 11.89
N LYS A 5 -26.15 34.56 11.98
CA LYS A 5 -25.05 33.85 11.31
C LYS A 5 -24.74 32.57 12.09
N ILE A 6 -25.25 31.44 11.61
CA ILE A 6 -24.90 30.11 12.14
C ILE A 6 -23.42 29.88 11.80
N ARG A 7 -22.55 29.87 12.83
CA ARG A 7 -21.17 29.40 12.67
C ARG A 7 -21.15 27.92 13.06
N MET A 8 -20.76 27.05 12.12
CA MET A 8 -20.36 25.69 12.46
C MET A 8 -19.08 25.72 13.28
N ALA A 9 -18.98 24.85 14.28
CA ALA A 9 -17.80 24.71 15.11
C ALA A 9 -16.72 23.91 14.36
N THR A 10 -15.80 24.61 13.70
CA THR A 10 -14.52 24.04 13.25
C THR A 10 -13.48 24.39 14.31
N SER A 11 -12.77 23.39 14.85
CA SER A 11 -11.65 23.63 15.78
C SER A 11 -10.41 24.11 15.01
N ASP A 12 -9.65 25.05 15.56
CA ASP A 12 -8.41 25.59 14.96
C ASP A 12 -7.19 24.65 15.12
N ASN A 13 -7.36 23.49 15.78
CA ASN A 13 -6.33 22.45 15.91
C ASN A 13 -6.66 21.23 15.04
N ASP A 14 -5.76 20.87 14.11
CA ASP A 14 -5.90 19.70 13.23
C ASP A 14 -5.96 18.36 13.98
N SER A 15 -5.40 18.28 15.20
CA SER A 15 -5.42 17.05 16.02
C SER A 15 -6.70 16.85 16.84
N GLU A 16 -7.61 17.84 16.87
CA GLU A 16 -8.84 17.81 17.65
C GLU A 16 -10.11 17.64 16.80
N GLN A 17 -9.97 17.43 15.48
CA GLN A 17 -11.10 17.10 14.62
C GLN A 17 -11.75 15.77 15.05
N GLY A 18 -13.04 15.88 15.42
CA GLY A 18 -13.72 14.96 16.32
C GLY A 18 -13.80 13.50 15.86
N HIS A 19 -13.76 12.61 16.84
CA HIS A 19 -14.41 11.30 16.73
C HIS A 19 -15.90 11.51 16.53
N THR A 20 -16.45 10.95 15.46
CA THR A 20 -17.82 11.25 15.07
C THR A 20 -18.75 10.10 15.39
N ILE A 21 -19.98 10.40 15.82
CA ILE A 21 -21.12 9.46 15.71
C ILE A 21 -21.80 9.59 14.34
N VAL A 22 -21.68 10.72 13.63
CA VAL A 22 -21.99 10.88 12.19
C VAL A 22 -21.24 12.09 11.65
N GLY A 23 -20.00 11.89 11.22
CA GLY A 23 -19.12 12.92 10.67
C GLY A 23 -17.89 12.23 10.07
N GLY A 24 -17.03 12.99 9.41
CA GLY A 24 -16.00 12.47 8.50
C GLY A 24 -15.26 11.23 9.01
N ARG A 25 -15.07 10.24 8.12
CA ARG A 25 -14.23 9.07 8.41
C ARG A 25 -12.90 9.60 8.95
N PRO A 26 -12.44 9.15 10.14
CA PRO A 26 -11.11 9.50 10.61
C PRO A 26 -10.14 9.16 9.47
N GLN A 27 -9.29 10.12 9.08
CA GLN A 27 -8.25 9.84 8.10
C GLN A 27 -7.49 8.64 8.64
N ALA A 28 -7.55 7.53 7.91
CA ALA A 28 -6.83 6.33 8.29
C ALA A 28 -5.37 6.75 8.48
N PRO A 29 -4.73 6.37 9.59
CA PRO A 29 -3.34 6.74 9.84
C PRO A 29 -2.51 6.36 8.61
N ARG A 30 -1.94 7.36 7.94
CA ARG A 30 -1.17 7.17 6.69
C ARG A 30 0.11 6.34 6.90
N SER A 31 0.38 5.89 8.14
CA SER A 31 1.54 5.09 8.52
C SER A 31 1.35 3.56 8.39
N MET A 32 0.20 3.03 7.96
CA MET A 32 0.01 1.57 7.80
C MET A 32 0.98 0.91 6.80
N ARG A 33 1.82 1.68 6.08
CA ARG A 33 2.86 1.13 5.20
C ARG A 33 4.10 0.60 5.95
N ALA A 34 4.24 0.87 7.24
CA ALA A 34 5.38 0.44 8.05
C ALA A 34 5.21 -0.95 8.71
N ASP A 35 4.03 -1.56 8.64
CA ASP A 35 3.68 -2.70 9.51
C ASP A 35 3.88 -4.09 8.86
N ILE A 36 4.35 -4.16 7.61
CA ILE A 36 4.55 -5.45 6.95
C ILE A 36 5.99 -5.91 7.20
N PRO A 37 6.20 -7.06 7.86
CA PRO A 37 7.53 -7.55 8.19
C PRO A 37 8.28 -8.05 6.95
N ARG A 38 8.86 -7.10 6.20
CA ARG A 38 9.55 -7.32 4.92
C ARG A 38 10.80 -8.16 5.07
N GLY A 39 11.58 -7.91 6.11
CA GLY A 39 12.82 -8.65 6.34
C GLY A 39 12.52 -10.12 6.64
N LEU A 40 11.49 -10.39 7.44
CA LEU A 40 11.04 -11.77 7.73
C LEU A 40 10.49 -12.45 6.46
N GLU A 41 9.73 -11.73 5.63
CA GLU A 41 9.21 -12.24 4.36
C GLU A 41 10.35 -12.68 3.40
N ILE A 42 11.44 -11.90 3.30
CA ILE A 42 12.62 -12.25 2.48
C ILE A 42 13.26 -13.55 2.98
N LEU A 43 13.46 -13.68 4.29
CA LEU A 43 14.09 -14.85 4.88
C LEU A 43 13.29 -16.12 4.59
N VAL A 44 11.95 -16.05 4.74
CA VAL A 44 11.05 -17.17 4.46
C VAL A 44 11.06 -17.53 2.98
N LYS A 45 10.96 -16.55 2.06
CA LYS A 45 11.00 -16.79 0.61
C LYS A 45 12.33 -17.38 0.15
N ARG A 46 13.46 -16.89 0.68
CA ARG A 46 14.78 -17.44 0.37
C ARG A 46 14.91 -18.88 0.85
N ALA A 47 14.46 -19.16 2.08
CA ALA A 47 14.47 -20.52 2.64
C ALA A 47 13.54 -21.49 1.91
N ALA A 48 12.50 -20.99 1.22
CA ALA A 48 11.64 -21.83 0.39
C ALA A 48 12.34 -22.34 -0.87
N ILE A 49 13.35 -21.62 -1.38
CA ILE A 49 14.10 -21.97 -2.60
C ILE A 49 15.41 -22.69 -2.27
N ASP A 50 16.12 -22.25 -1.23
CA ASP A 50 17.44 -22.77 -0.87
C ASP A 50 17.37 -23.63 0.40
N ALA A 51 17.45 -24.95 0.22
CA ALA A 51 17.41 -25.92 1.32
C ALA A 51 18.62 -25.81 2.27
N THR A 52 19.77 -25.36 1.78
CA THR A 52 20.96 -25.14 2.62
C THR A 52 20.73 -23.93 3.52
N PHE A 53 20.19 -22.84 2.95
CA PHE A 53 19.81 -21.66 3.69
C PHE A 53 18.69 -21.95 4.71
N LYS A 54 17.68 -22.74 4.33
CA LYS A 54 16.62 -23.18 5.25
C LYS A 54 17.19 -23.83 6.52
N SER A 55 18.14 -24.75 6.34
CA SER A 55 18.77 -25.46 7.46
C SER A 55 19.52 -24.49 8.37
N ALA A 56 20.28 -23.56 7.78
CA ALA A 56 20.99 -22.52 8.51
C ALA A 56 20.05 -21.55 9.24
N LEU A 57 18.91 -21.16 8.64
CA LEU A 57 17.90 -20.30 9.26
C LEU A 57 17.25 -20.97 10.47
N LEU A 58 16.97 -22.26 10.40
CA LEU A 58 16.39 -23.01 11.53
C LEU A 58 17.38 -23.17 12.70
N GLU A 59 18.68 -23.29 12.41
CA GLU A 59 19.73 -23.41 13.41
C GLU A 59 20.12 -22.06 14.04
N LYS A 60 20.22 -21.00 13.24
CA LYS A 60 20.81 -19.70 13.62
C LYS A 60 19.88 -18.52 13.34
N ARG A 61 18.63 -18.61 13.80
CA ARG A 61 17.53 -17.66 13.50
C ARG A 61 17.91 -16.19 13.51
N GLU A 62 18.45 -15.69 14.62
CA GLU A 62 18.77 -14.26 14.75
C GLU A 62 20.04 -13.87 14.00
N LYS A 63 21.05 -14.75 14.00
CA LYS A 63 22.39 -14.43 13.47
C LYS A 63 22.43 -14.42 11.95
N ILE A 64 21.59 -15.22 11.30
CA ILE A 64 21.62 -15.34 9.84
C ILE A 64 21.15 -14.07 9.13
N ALA A 65 20.27 -13.30 9.76
CA ALA A 65 19.81 -12.02 9.22
C ALA A 65 20.96 -11.00 9.21
N ASP A 66 21.73 -10.95 10.30
CA ASP A 66 22.90 -10.08 10.42
C ASP A 66 24.04 -10.50 9.46
N GLU A 67 24.29 -11.82 9.30
CA GLU A 67 25.28 -12.36 8.34
C GLU A 67 24.97 -11.98 6.89
N LEU A 68 23.68 -11.93 6.53
CA LEU A 68 23.23 -11.55 5.21
C LEU A 68 23.04 -10.04 5.04
N GLN A 69 23.22 -9.24 6.10
CA GLN A 69 22.92 -7.80 6.11
C GLN A 69 21.46 -7.50 5.72
N ILE A 70 20.53 -8.38 6.07
CA ILE A 70 19.09 -8.13 5.91
C ILE A 70 18.65 -7.30 7.13
N PRO A 71 18.20 -6.05 6.95
CA PRO A 71 17.74 -5.24 8.05
C PRO A 71 16.42 -5.84 8.58
N LEU A 72 16.47 -6.33 9.81
CA LEU A 72 15.27 -6.68 10.57
C LEU A 72 15.01 -5.60 11.61
N ASP A 73 13.78 -5.12 11.69
CA ASP A 73 13.39 -4.25 12.80
C ASP A 73 13.33 -5.03 14.13
N ALA A 74 13.19 -4.32 15.24
CA ALA A 74 13.18 -4.94 16.56
C ALA A 74 11.99 -5.91 16.76
N SER A 75 10.85 -5.63 16.12
CA SER A 75 9.65 -6.45 16.17
C SER A 75 9.82 -7.74 15.36
N GLU A 76 10.42 -7.66 14.16
CA GLU A 76 10.76 -8.80 13.31
C GLU A 76 11.77 -9.73 13.98
N LYS A 77 12.80 -9.17 14.63
CA LYS A 77 13.75 -9.97 15.42
C LYS A 77 13.03 -10.72 16.55
N ALA A 78 12.17 -10.03 17.29
CA ALA A 78 11.38 -10.65 18.36
C ALA A 78 10.41 -11.72 17.82
N MET A 79 9.76 -11.47 16.69
CA MET A 79 8.88 -12.44 16.02
C MET A 79 9.67 -13.69 15.60
N LEU A 80 10.82 -13.51 14.93
CA LEU A 80 11.65 -14.63 14.48
C LEU A 80 12.19 -15.47 15.64
N ALA A 81 12.50 -14.84 16.78
CA ALA A 81 12.90 -15.52 18.00
C ALA A 81 11.76 -16.34 18.63
N CYS A 82 10.54 -15.79 18.64
CA CYS A 82 9.36 -16.41 19.26
C CYS A 82 8.74 -17.55 18.44
N ILE A 83 8.89 -17.57 17.12
CA ILE A 83 8.27 -18.61 16.26
C ILE A 83 8.93 -19.98 16.51
N PRO A 84 8.18 -21.03 16.90
CA PRO A 84 8.73 -22.38 17.02
C PRO A 84 9.31 -22.89 15.69
N GLY A 85 10.38 -23.69 15.76
CA GLY A 85 11.10 -24.13 14.55
C GLY A 85 10.23 -24.93 13.58
N GLU A 86 9.37 -25.80 14.11
CA GLU A 86 8.40 -26.56 13.33
C GLU A 86 7.37 -25.66 12.63
N GLN A 87 6.98 -24.56 13.26
CA GLN A 87 6.04 -23.60 12.68
C GLN A 87 6.72 -22.78 11.57
N LEU A 88 7.96 -22.34 11.79
CA LEU A 88 8.75 -21.65 10.77
C LEU A 88 8.96 -22.55 9.55
N GLU A 89 9.24 -23.83 9.76
CA GLU A 89 9.36 -24.80 8.66
C GLU A 89 8.05 -24.97 7.87
N LYS A 90 6.90 -25.01 8.55
CA LYS A 90 5.59 -25.03 7.89
C LYS A 90 5.34 -23.77 7.07
N MET A 91 5.70 -22.59 7.59
CA MET A 91 5.60 -21.32 6.85
C MET A 91 6.47 -21.34 5.58
N ILE A 92 7.72 -21.81 5.70
CA ILE A 92 8.64 -21.94 4.56
C ILE A 92 8.06 -22.89 3.50
N LYS A 93 7.51 -24.04 3.92
CA LYS A 93 6.92 -25.02 2.99
C LYS A 93 5.66 -24.49 2.29
N ALA A 94 4.87 -23.66 2.96
CA ALA A 94 3.66 -23.05 2.40
C ALA A 94 3.94 -21.83 1.52
N THR A 95 5.17 -21.32 1.50
CA THR A 95 5.54 -20.13 0.75
C THR A 95 5.86 -20.50 -0.69
N GLU A 96 5.05 -20.00 -1.63
CA GLU A 96 5.31 -20.12 -3.07
C GLU A 96 6.09 -18.91 -3.58
N VAL A 97 7.13 -19.16 -4.37
CA VAL A 97 7.94 -18.10 -4.98
C VAL A 97 7.90 -18.24 -6.51
N PRO A 98 7.51 -17.18 -7.25
CA PRO A 98 7.52 -17.19 -8.71
C PRO A 98 8.90 -17.55 -9.29
N PRO A 99 8.98 -18.38 -10.35
CA PRO A 99 10.25 -18.85 -10.92
C PRO A 99 11.21 -17.73 -11.36
N ALA A 100 10.68 -16.61 -11.84
CA ALA A 100 11.45 -15.43 -12.24
C ALA A 100 12.34 -14.87 -11.10
N GLN A 101 11.95 -15.10 -9.85
CA GLN A 101 12.61 -14.55 -8.66
C GLN A 101 13.62 -15.51 -8.04
N HIS A 102 13.63 -16.78 -8.45
CA HIS A 102 14.47 -17.82 -7.84
C HIS A 102 15.95 -17.48 -7.94
N LYS A 103 16.40 -17.01 -9.11
CA LYS A 103 17.81 -16.68 -9.34
C LYS A 103 18.26 -15.49 -8.48
N LEU A 104 17.40 -14.48 -8.31
CA LEU A 104 17.68 -13.30 -7.52
C LEU A 104 17.66 -13.60 -6.02
N LEU A 105 16.70 -14.40 -5.54
CA LEU A 105 16.65 -14.78 -4.12
C LEU A 105 17.76 -15.77 -3.71
N ALA A 106 18.20 -16.64 -4.63
CA ALA A 106 19.27 -17.60 -4.34
C ALA A 106 20.68 -16.96 -4.33
N ARG A 107 20.93 -15.96 -5.19
CA ARG A 107 22.28 -15.40 -5.40
C ARG A 107 22.39 -13.90 -5.15
N GLY A 108 21.28 -13.21 -4.95
CA GLY A 108 21.25 -11.76 -4.76
C GLY A 108 21.76 -11.33 -3.39
N THR A 109 22.24 -10.09 -3.34
CA THR A 109 22.55 -9.40 -2.09
C THR A 109 21.27 -9.05 -1.34
N ALA A 110 21.35 -8.74 -0.03
CA ALA A 110 20.18 -8.32 0.74
C ALA A 110 19.46 -7.11 0.14
N ALA A 111 20.21 -6.11 -0.35
CA ALA A 111 19.65 -4.95 -1.03
C ALA A 111 18.84 -5.32 -2.28
N ALA A 112 19.35 -6.24 -3.12
CA ALA A 112 18.63 -6.70 -4.31
C ALA A 112 17.35 -7.46 -3.95
N MET A 113 17.36 -8.25 -2.87
CA MET A 113 16.17 -8.96 -2.39
C MET A 113 15.11 -8.00 -1.83
N LEU A 114 15.51 -6.95 -1.13
CA LEU A 114 14.62 -5.88 -0.64
C LEU A 114 13.99 -5.09 -1.79
N ALA A 115 14.77 -4.71 -2.79
CA ALA A 115 14.28 -4.02 -3.98
C ALA A 115 13.24 -4.86 -4.74
N LEU A 116 13.49 -6.16 -4.89
CA LEU A 116 12.55 -7.10 -5.50
C LEU A 116 11.22 -7.14 -4.73
N LEU A 117 11.28 -7.15 -3.39
CA LEU A 117 10.07 -7.17 -2.58
C LEU A 117 9.28 -5.85 -2.68
N ALA A 118 9.97 -4.71 -2.72
CA ALA A 118 9.31 -3.42 -2.96
C ALA A 118 8.54 -3.41 -4.30
N GLN A 119 9.12 -3.97 -5.37
CA GLN A 119 8.45 -4.07 -6.66
C GLN A 119 7.18 -4.95 -6.60
N LEU A 120 7.20 -6.04 -5.85
CA LEU A 120 6.05 -6.95 -5.76
C LEU A 120 4.89 -6.43 -4.92
N THR A 121 5.16 -5.49 -4.02
CA THR A 121 4.13 -4.98 -3.12
C THR A 121 3.40 -3.78 -3.68
N PHE A 122 3.96 -3.17 -4.73
CA PHE A 122 3.41 -1.98 -5.36
C PHE A 122 3.11 -2.13 -6.85
N ALA A 123 3.56 -3.19 -7.53
CA ALA A 123 3.04 -3.48 -8.86
C ALA A 123 1.58 -3.95 -8.72
N PRO A 124 0.56 -3.17 -9.17
CA PRO A 124 -0.76 -3.73 -9.38
C PRO A 124 -0.55 -4.91 -10.32
N VAL A 125 -0.89 -6.13 -9.89
CA VAL A 125 -0.78 -7.32 -10.75
C VAL A 125 -1.54 -6.99 -12.05
N PRO A 126 -0.85 -6.74 -13.18
CA PRO A 126 -1.53 -6.43 -14.41
C PRO A 126 -2.12 -7.76 -14.87
N GLY A 127 -3.43 -7.92 -14.72
CA GLY A 127 -4.14 -9.02 -15.35
C GLY A 127 -3.89 -10.42 -14.77
N ARG A 128 -3.94 -10.61 -13.45
CA ARG A 128 -4.53 -11.86 -12.94
C ARG A 128 -6.04 -11.66 -12.79
N ALA A 129 -6.68 -11.41 -13.93
CA ALA A 129 -8.00 -11.99 -14.12
C ALA A 129 -7.73 -13.50 -14.06
N GLU A 130 -7.95 -14.11 -12.90
CA GLU A 130 -8.33 -15.51 -12.90
C GLU A 130 -9.43 -15.59 -13.95
N ALA A 131 -9.18 -16.35 -15.04
CA ALA A 131 -10.23 -16.66 -15.96
C ALA A 131 -11.40 -17.11 -15.08
N PRO A 132 -12.58 -16.44 -15.14
CA PRO A 132 -13.71 -16.83 -14.33
C PRO A 132 -13.79 -18.35 -14.49
N PRO A 133 -13.86 -19.12 -13.40
CA PRO A 133 -13.92 -20.57 -13.52
C PRO A 133 -14.92 -20.85 -14.61
N LYS A 134 -14.55 -21.67 -15.60
CA LYS A 134 -15.49 -22.10 -16.64
C LYS A 134 -16.59 -22.85 -15.91
N ILE A 135 -17.55 -22.10 -15.36
CA ILE A 135 -18.82 -22.58 -14.92
C ILE A 135 -19.42 -22.99 -16.25
N ASN A 136 -19.31 -24.27 -16.55
CA ASN A 136 -20.13 -24.91 -17.55
C ASN A 136 -21.56 -24.74 -17.05
N LEU A 137 -22.14 -23.57 -17.30
CA LEU A 137 -23.56 -23.30 -17.19
C LEU A 137 -24.19 -24.20 -18.26
N ARG A 138 -24.40 -25.46 -17.89
CA ARG A 138 -25.35 -26.31 -18.59
C ARG A 138 -26.66 -25.53 -18.58
N PRO A 139 -27.29 -25.29 -19.74
CA PRO A 139 -28.63 -24.72 -19.77
C PRO A 139 -29.50 -25.58 -18.87
N ALA A 140 -30.31 -24.93 -18.03
CA ALA A 140 -31.19 -25.58 -17.07
C ALA A 140 -32.26 -26.40 -17.82
N THR A 141 -31.88 -27.59 -18.27
CA THR A 141 -32.81 -28.63 -18.70
C THR A 141 -33.19 -29.43 -17.46
N SER A 142 -34.46 -29.29 -17.07
CA SER A 142 -35.26 -30.29 -16.35
C SER A 142 -34.55 -31.13 -15.29
N ARG A 143 -34.74 -30.73 -14.02
CA ARG A 143 -35.12 -31.59 -12.90
C ARG A 143 -34.75 -33.07 -13.08
N SER A 144 -33.51 -33.41 -12.75
CA SER A 144 -33.10 -34.78 -12.45
C SER A 144 -33.67 -35.14 -11.09
N GLU A 145 -34.53 -36.16 -11.04
CA GLU A 145 -35.17 -36.71 -9.82
C GLU A 145 -34.25 -37.61 -8.98
N ASN A 146 -32.94 -37.62 -9.18
CA ASN A 146 -32.05 -38.59 -8.53
C ASN A 146 -30.81 -37.96 -7.88
N ASP A 147 -31.01 -37.21 -6.80
CA ASP A 147 -29.95 -36.95 -5.81
C ASP A 147 -30.51 -37.17 -4.40
N GLU A 148 -30.92 -38.41 -4.11
CA GLU A 148 -30.81 -38.94 -2.75
C GLU A 148 -29.32 -39.12 -2.44
N TYR A 149 -28.91 -38.76 -1.22
CA TYR A 149 -27.56 -38.89 -0.62
C TYR A 149 -26.55 -37.77 -0.90
N ALA A 150 -26.59 -36.70 -0.09
CA ALA A 150 -25.45 -36.26 0.74
C ALA A 150 -25.81 -35.01 1.56
N VAL A 151 -26.71 -35.17 2.54
CA VAL A 151 -26.89 -34.18 3.61
C VAL A 151 -25.73 -34.35 4.59
N VAL A 152 -24.60 -33.67 4.35
CA VAL A 152 -23.60 -33.47 5.40
C VAL A 152 -24.17 -32.39 6.32
N LYS A 153 -24.86 -32.84 7.38
CA LYS A 153 -25.20 -32.00 8.53
C LYS A 153 -23.91 -31.44 9.11
N GLY A 154 -23.67 -30.15 8.89
CA GLY A 154 -22.67 -29.41 9.65
C GLY A 154 -22.95 -29.58 11.14
N ILE A 155 -21.89 -29.93 11.88
CA ILE A 155 -21.87 -30.06 13.33
C ILE A 155 -22.23 -28.69 13.91
N ARG A 156 -23.50 -28.51 14.27
CA ARG A 156 -23.91 -27.41 15.15
C ARG A 156 -23.64 -27.88 16.58
N PRO A 157 -23.02 -27.05 17.43
CA PRO A 157 -23.01 -27.31 18.86
C PRO A 157 -24.46 -27.41 19.35
N ASP A 158 -24.79 -28.50 20.02
CA ASP A 158 -26.07 -28.66 20.71
C ASP A 158 -26.13 -27.61 21.83
N LEU A 159 -26.78 -26.48 21.54
CA LEU A 159 -27.28 -25.58 22.57
C LEU A 159 -28.62 -26.14 23.02
N GLU A 160 -28.57 -27.01 24.02
CA GLU A 160 -29.68 -27.24 24.93
C GLU A 160 -29.90 -25.94 25.71
N ASN A 161 -30.82 -25.09 25.23
CA ASN A 161 -31.53 -24.17 26.10
C ASN A 161 -32.82 -23.69 25.44
N GLU A 162 -33.90 -24.23 25.98
CA GLU A 162 -35.26 -23.77 25.84
C GLU A 162 -35.40 -22.32 26.38
N ASP A 163 -36.40 -21.59 25.87
CA ASP A 163 -37.14 -20.54 26.59
C ASP A 163 -36.66 -19.07 26.68
N HIS A 164 -35.92 -18.51 25.73
CA HIS A 164 -35.66 -17.05 25.70
C HIS A 164 -36.10 -16.28 24.44
N LEU A 165 -36.99 -16.83 23.61
CA LEU A 165 -37.42 -16.17 22.36
C LEU A 165 -38.65 -15.25 22.45
N ALA A 166 -39.16 -14.95 23.65
CA ALA A 166 -40.36 -14.12 23.80
C ALA A 166 -40.14 -12.59 23.83
N ASP A 167 -38.90 -12.09 23.80
CA ASP A 167 -38.64 -10.65 23.97
C ASP A 167 -37.78 -10.03 22.85
N ARG A 168 -38.04 -10.44 21.61
CA ARG A 168 -37.58 -9.67 20.44
C ARG A 168 -38.61 -8.58 20.19
N GLY A 169 -38.35 -7.41 20.77
CA GLY A 169 -39.16 -6.20 20.67
C GLY A 169 -39.71 -5.96 19.26
N ALA A 170 -40.97 -5.52 19.22
CA ALA A 170 -41.68 -5.14 18.02
C ALA A 170 -40.83 -4.15 17.20
N ARG A 171 -40.40 -4.58 16.01
CA ARG A 171 -39.85 -3.65 15.01
C ARG A 171 -40.95 -2.63 14.68
N PRO A 172 -40.71 -1.32 14.84
CA PRO A 172 -41.64 -0.31 14.33
C PRO A 172 -41.80 -0.53 12.83
N ASP A 173 -43.05 -0.62 12.37
CA ASP A 173 -43.38 -0.67 10.94
C ASP A 173 -42.85 0.59 10.27
N PHE A 174 -41.72 0.47 9.57
CA PHE A 174 -41.25 1.52 8.68
C PHE A 174 -42.17 1.54 7.45
N PRO A 175 -42.74 2.70 7.07
CA PRO A 175 -43.50 2.81 5.84
C PRO A 175 -42.59 2.40 4.67
N GLY A 176 -43.12 1.59 3.77
CA GLY A 176 -42.39 1.16 2.57
C GLY A 176 -41.89 2.36 1.76
N PRO A 177 -40.77 2.23 1.05
CA PRO A 177 -40.22 3.31 0.24
C PRO A 177 -41.28 3.78 -0.77
N VAL A 178 -41.67 5.04 -0.66
CA VAL A 178 -42.53 5.70 -1.64
C VAL A 178 -41.64 5.99 -2.85
N LEU A 179 -41.79 5.19 -3.91
CA LEU A 179 -41.25 5.52 -5.23
C LEU A 179 -42.11 6.66 -5.77
N THR A 180 -41.59 7.87 -5.73
CA THR A 180 -42.16 9.01 -6.45
C THR A 180 -41.70 8.94 -7.89
N ASP A 181 -42.63 8.93 -8.86
CA ASP A 181 -42.38 8.89 -10.31
C ASP A 181 -41.72 10.19 -10.87
N ASP A 182 -40.97 10.94 -10.04
CA ASP A 182 -40.31 12.21 -10.40
C ASP A 182 -38.85 12.02 -10.86
N ASP A 183 -38.48 10.82 -11.32
CA ASP A 183 -37.14 10.54 -11.86
C ASP A 183 -37.04 10.88 -13.36
N ASP A 184 -37.42 12.12 -13.73
CA ASP A 184 -36.80 12.81 -14.85
C ASP A 184 -35.49 13.44 -14.35
N ILE A 185 -34.58 12.60 -13.83
CA ILE A 185 -33.19 13.01 -13.56
C ILE A 185 -32.54 13.17 -14.93
N ILE A 186 -32.65 14.39 -15.46
CA ILE A 186 -31.82 14.86 -16.57
C ILE A 186 -30.38 14.76 -16.05
N PHE A 187 -29.67 13.70 -16.42
CA PHE A 187 -28.22 13.64 -16.32
C PHE A 187 -27.68 14.75 -17.23
N THR A 188 -27.50 15.94 -16.68
CA THR A 188 -26.62 16.91 -17.29
C THR A 188 -25.23 16.30 -17.21
N ASP A 189 -24.54 16.12 -18.34
CA ASP A 189 -23.15 15.59 -18.45
C ASP A 189 -22.10 16.48 -17.72
N THR A 190 -22.54 17.36 -16.83
CA THR A 190 -21.72 18.24 -16.01
C THR A 190 -21.60 17.58 -14.65
N ASP A 191 -20.50 16.87 -14.41
CA ASP A 191 -20.19 16.32 -13.10
C ASP A 191 -20.28 17.44 -12.03
N PRO A 192 -21.11 17.27 -10.99
CA PRO A 192 -21.43 18.33 -10.03
C PRO A 192 -20.25 18.77 -9.16
N ASP A 193 -19.10 18.08 -9.25
CA ASP A 193 -17.94 18.36 -8.42
C ASP A 193 -17.00 19.41 -9.03
N GLY A 194 -17.17 19.78 -10.30
CA GLY A 194 -16.31 20.79 -10.96
C GLY A 194 -14.82 20.42 -10.99
N ILE A 195 -14.49 19.18 -10.66
CA ILE A 195 -13.15 18.63 -10.78
C ILE A 195 -13.04 18.16 -12.23
N GLU A 196 -12.67 19.07 -13.12
CA GLU A 196 -12.31 18.72 -14.48
C GLU A 196 -11.25 17.60 -14.40
N SER A 197 -11.63 16.40 -14.83
CA SER A 197 -10.72 15.27 -14.88
C SER A 197 -9.53 15.70 -15.73
N THR A 198 -8.36 15.79 -15.12
CA THR A 198 -7.10 16.15 -15.81
C THR A 198 -6.61 15.04 -16.74
N GLU A 199 -7.46 14.04 -17.00
CA GLU A 199 -7.12 12.93 -17.87
C GLU A 199 -7.21 13.34 -19.35
N PRO A 200 -6.17 13.07 -20.14
CA PRO A 200 -6.22 13.26 -21.58
C PRO A 200 -7.34 12.42 -22.19
N THR A 201 -8.22 13.06 -22.96
CA THR A 201 -9.35 12.40 -23.64
C THR A 201 -9.07 12.18 -25.13
N ALA A 202 -8.05 12.86 -25.68
CA ALA A 202 -7.73 12.75 -27.10
C ALA A 202 -7.27 11.32 -27.48
N PRO A 203 -7.78 10.73 -28.58
CA PRO A 203 -7.46 9.36 -28.97
C PRO A 203 -5.98 9.14 -29.31
N GLU A 204 -5.23 10.20 -29.61
CA GLU A 204 -3.80 10.17 -29.86
C GLU A 204 -3.01 9.62 -28.68
N PHE A 205 -3.45 9.89 -27.44
CA PHE A 205 -2.79 9.40 -26.22
C PHE A 205 -2.96 7.89 -26.00
N ALA A 206 -3.95 7.28 -26.66
CA ALA A 206 -4.21 5.84 -26.63
C ALA A 206 -3.48 5.07 -27.75
N LYS A 207 -2.75 5.75 -28.65
CA LYS A 207 -1.94 5.08 -29.67
C LYS A 207 -0.85 4.23 -29.01
N VAL A 208 -0.58 3.08 -29.60
CA VAL A 208 0.45 2.15 -29.11
C VAL A 208 1.80 2.54 -29.68
N VAL A 209 2.81 2.66 -28.81
CA VAL A 209 4.20 2.92 -29.19
C VAL A 209 4.84 1.63 -29.71
N ASN A 210 5.47 1.67 -30.88
CA ASN A 210 6.08 0.49 -31.52
C ASN A 210 7.62 0.55 -31.59
N VAL A 211 8.22 1.57 -30.96
CA VAL A 211 9.67 1.77 -30.93
C VAL A 211 10.24 1.31 -29.60
N SER A 212 11.39 0.62 -29.64
CA SER A 212 12.18 0.35 -28.44
C SER A 212 13.11 1.53 -28.15
N ILE A 213 13.14 1.95 -26.89
CA ILE A 213 13.94 3.08 -26.40
C ILE A 213 15.03 2.66 -25.41
N THR A 214 15.07 1.39 -25.02
CA THR A 214 16.04 0.87 -24.05
C THR A 214 17.47 1.17 -24.49
N GLY A 215 18.26 1.74 -23.59
CA GLY A 215 19.64 2.14 -23.82
C GLY A 215 19.81 3.47 -24.57
N LYS A 216 18.72 4.17 -24.92
CA LYS A 216 18.80 5.52 -25.50
C LYS A 216 18.85 6.57 -24.41
N LYS A 217 19.48 7.71 -24.72
CA LYS A 217 19.41 8.89 -23.86
C LYS A 217 17.99 9.41 -23.77
N LEU A 218 17.60 10.01 -22.65
CA LEU A 218 16.25 10.51 -22.39
C LEU A 218 15.72 11.40 -23.53
N ARG A 219 16.53 12.35 -24.01
CA ARG A 219 16.15 13.25 -25.12
C ARG A 219 15.87 12.47 -26.42
N ASP A 220 16.70 11.48 -26.71
CA ASP A 220 16.57 10.67 -27.92
C ASP A 220 15.38 9.70 -27.81
N ALA A 221 15.11 9.19 -26.59
CA ALA A 221 13.97 8.35 -26.30
C ALA A 221 12.65 9.10 -26.49
N ILE A 222 12.52 10.31 -25.92
CA ILE A 222 11.31 11.14 -26.08
C ILE A 222 11.10 11.53 -27.54
N LYS A 223 12.16 11.91 -28.25
CA LYS A 223 12.09 12.22 -29.68
C LYS A 223 11.67 11.01 -30.51
N ALA A 224 12.14 9.81 -30.17
CA ALA A 224 11.72 8.58 -30.86
C ALA A 224 10.21 8.30 -30.66
N ILE A 225 9.64 8.63 -29.50
CA ILE A 225 8.20 8.49 -29.24
C ILE A 225 7.40 9.52 -30.04
N GLU A 226 7.86 10.76 -30.10
CA GLU A 226 7.25 11.82 -30.92
C GLU A 226 7.25 11.43 -32.41
N GLU A 227 8.37 10.90 -32.93
CA GLU A 227 8.49 10.43 -34.32
C GLU A 227 7.57 9.23 -34.63
N ASP A 228 7.44 8.27 -33.72
CA ASP A 228 6.60 7.07 -33.90
C ASP A 228 5.09 7.39 -33.82
N THR A 229 4.70 8.25 -32.87
CA THR A 229 3.28 8.49 -32.55
C THR A 229 2.68 9.69 -33.28
N GLY A 230 3.53 10.63 -33.70
CA GLY A 230 3.15 11.93 -34.23
C GLY A 230 2.58 12.89 -33.18
N LEU A 231 2.67 12.55 -31.89
CA LEU A 231 2.24 13.41 -30.79
C LEU A 231 3.34 14.42 -30.47
N THR A 232 3.03 15.71 -30.46
CA THR A 232 4.00 16.73 -30.06
C THR A 232 4.30 16.64 -28.57
N ILE A 233 5.57 16.42 -28.23
CA ILE A 233 6.02 16.32 -26.83
C ILE A 233 7.01 17.46 -26.56
N ILE A 234 6.60 18.39 -25.71
CA ILE A 234 7.42 19.55 -25.32
C ILE A 234 8.07 19.23 -23.99
N VAL A 235 9.39 19.21 -23.96
CA VAL A 235 10.12 18.94 -22.72
C VAL A 235 10.88 20.18 -22.27
N SER A 236 10.67 20.57 -21.02
CA SER A 236 11.37 21.67 -20.37
C SER A 236 12.08 21.18 -19.10
N GLY A 237 13.10 21.91 -18.65
CA GLY A 237 13.84 21.57 -17.43
C GLY A 237 14.83 20.40 -17.55
N ILE A 238 15.07 19.84 -18.74
CA ILE A 238 16.15 18.86 -18.92
C ILE A 238 17.50 19.58 -18.85
N GLU A 239 18.13 19.49 -17.68
CA GLU A 239 19.51 19.89 -17.47
C GLU A 239 20.51 18.95 -18.16
N GLU A 240 21.78 19.35 -18.21
CA GLU A 240 22.87 18.57 -18.80
C GLU A 240 23.00 17.17 -18.17
N ARG A 241 22.71 17.03 -16.88
CA ARG A 241 22.72 15.73 -16.17
C ARG A 241 21.65 14.77 -16.66
N LEU A 242 20.39 15.23 -16.76
CA LEU A 242 19.28 14.44 -17.25
C LEU A 242 19.37 14.17 -18.76
N ALA A 243 20.06 15.02 -19.51
CA ALA A 243 20.27 14.82 -20.94
C ALA A 243 21.09 13.55 -21.23
N ASP A 244 21.98 13.16 -20.33
CA ASP A 244 22.79 11.94 -20.43
C ASP A 244 22.16 10.72 -19.77
N TYR A 245 20.99 10.87 -19.11
CA TYR A 245 20.27 9.76 -18.52
C TYR A 245 19.89 8.73 -19.58
N VAL A 246 20.19 7.46 -19.31
CA VAL A 246 19.93 6.34 -20.21
C VAL A 246 18.70 5.59 -19.73
N VAL A 247 17.68 5.50 -20.59
CA VAL A 247 16.43 4.80 -20.25
C VAL A 247 16.64 3.29 -20.27
N GLU A 248 16.33 2.61 -19.18
CA GLU A 248 16.43 1.16 -19.01
C GLU A 248 15.11 0.44 -19.34
N SER A 249 13.95 1.07 -19.12
CA SER A 249 12.67 0.43 -19.41
C SER A 249 12.40 0.33 -20.92
N ASP A 250 11.76 -0.77 -21.32
CA ASP A 250 11.18 -0.90 -22.65
C ASP A 250 9.69 -0.48 -22.59
N ILE A 251 9.28 0.38 -23.52
CA ILE A 251 7.89 0.90 -23.61
C ILE A 251 7.13 0.36 -24.82
N ASN A 252 7.76 -0.54 -25.58
CA ASN A 252 7.16 -1.11 -26.78
C ASN A 252 5.84 -1.84 -26.44
N GLY A 253 4.77 -1.50 -27.16
CA GLY A 253 3.44 -2.04 -26.94
C GLY A 253 2.60 -1.28 -25.91
N LEU A 254 3.13 -0.23 -25.27
CA LEU A 254 2.38 0.60 -24.33
C LEU A 254 1.63 1.74 -25.03
N PRO A 255 0.47 2.18 -24.51
CA PRO A 255 -0.17 3.44 -24.92
C PRO A 255 0.77 4.63 -24.69
N VAL A 256 0.74 5.66 -25.56
CA VAL A 256 1.63 6.83 -25.47
C VAL A 256 1.61 7.48 -24.10
N LYS A 257 0.42 7.65 -23.50
CA LYS A 257 0.26 8.17 -22.14
C LYS A 257 1.12 7.39 -21.13
N MET A 258 0.92 6.07 -21.10
CA MET A 258 1.60 5.16 -20.19
C MET A 258 3.11 5.10 -20.46
N ALA A 259 3.51 5.16 -21.74
CA ALA A 259 4.91 5.18 -22.13
C ALA A 259 5.63 6.43 -21.59
N ILE A 260 5.04 7.62 -21.75
CA ILE A 260 5.58 8.88 -21.23
C ILE A 260 5.64 8.85 -19.69
N GLU A 261 4.55 8.42 -19.03
CA GLU A 261 4.50 8.29 -17.57
C GLU A 261 5.58 7.32 -17.04
N THR A 262 5.79 6.19 -17.72
CA THR A 262 6.80 5.20 -17.33
C THR A 262 8.22 5.79 -17.38
N ILE A 263 8.55 6.53 -18.44
CA ILE A 263 9.87 7.17 -18.58
C ILE A 263 10.06 8.27 -17.53
N CYS A 264 9.03 9.08 -17.28
CA CYS A 264 9.09 10.14 -16.28
C CYS A 264 9.24 9.55 -14.86
N LEU A 265 8.53 8.46 -14.56
CA LEU A 265 8.67 7.76 -13.27
C LEU A 265 10.07 7.16 -13.10
N GLU A 266 10.63 6.55 -14.14
CA GLU A 266 11.98 6.00 -14.11
C GLU A 266 13.03 7.09 -13.84
N THR A 267 12.95 8.20 -14.58
CA THR A 267 13.85 9.36 -14.41
C THR A 267 13.68 10.07 -13.06
N SER A 268 12.47 10.05 -12.48
CA SER A 268 12.22 10.67 -11.18
C SER A 268 12.94 10.00 -10.02
N SER A 269 13.26 8.70 -10.16
CA SER A 269 13.91 7.93 -9.10
C SER A 269 15.34 8.40 -8.78
N GLU A 270 15.96 9.19 -9.66
CA GLU A 270 17.37 9.57 -9.51
C GLU A 270 17.64 10.99 -8.99
N ALA A 271 16.67 11.92 -8.97
CA ALA A 271 16.70 13.23 -8.26
C ALA A 271 15.79 14.32 -8.88
N CYS A 272 14.77 13.98 -9.66
CA CYS A 272 13.95 14.98 -10.36
C CYS A 272 12.46 14.80 -10.07
N GLU A 273 11.80 15.87 -9.65
CA GLU A 273 10.34 15.94 -9.71
C GLU A 273 9.92 16.25 -11.15
N PHE A 274 8.75 15.79 -11.57
CA PHE A 274 8.23 16.10 -12.88
C PHE A 274 6.74 16.40 -12.81
N ASP A 275 6.28 17.23 -13.73
CA ASP A 275 4.88 17.51 -13.98
C ASP A 275 4.56 17.26 -15.46
N ILE A 276 3.43 16.60 -15.72
CA ILE A 276 2.98 16.30 -17.09
C ILE A 276 1.64 16.98 -17.30
N ILE A 277 1.63 17.96 -18.20
CA ILE A 277 0.43 18.68 -18.59
C ILE A 277 -0.03 18.12 -19.94
N TRP A 278 -1.20 17.48 -19.93
CA TRP A 278 -1.83 16.95 -21.13
C TRP A 278 -2.76 18.00 -21.75
N GLN A 279 -2.61 18.25 -23.05
CA GLN A 279 -3.49 19.16 -23.81
C GLN A 279 -4.25 18.36 -24.86
N ASN A 280 -5.57 18.52 -24.94
CA ASN A 280 -6.40 17.77 -25.89
C ASN A 280 -6.57 18.48 -27.25
N ASP A 281 -6.43 19.81 -27.31
CA ASP A 281 -6.66 20.59 -28.54
C ASP A 281 -5.66 21.77 -28.66
N PRO A 282 -4.58 21.63 -29.45
CA PRO A 282 -4.15 20.42 -30.15
C PRO A 282 -3.60 19.34 -29.18
N PRO A 283 -3.65 18.05 -29.56
CA PRO A 283 -3.15 16.96 -28.72
C PRO A 283 -1.63 17.10 -28.53
N SER A 284 -1.20 17.39 -27.31
CA SER A 284 0.22 17.51 -26.96
C SER A 284 0.48 17.19 -25.49
N ALA A 285 1.72 16.85 -25.18
CA ALA A 285 2.18 16.61 -23.82
C ALA A 285 3.31 17.57 -23.47
N VAL A 286 3.18 18.31 -22.37
CA VAL A 286 4.23 19.18 -21.84
C VAL A 286 4.79 18.55 -20.59
N ILE A 287 6.07 18.19 -20.62
CA ILE A 287 6.79 17.56 -19.52
C ILE A 287 7.74 18.59 -18.93
N ASN A 288 7.55 18.92 -17.66
CA ASN A 288 8.38 19.88 -16.93
C ASN A 288 9.16 19.13 -15.86
N PHE A 289 10.47 19.00 -16.06
CA PHE A 289 11.39 18.46 -15.06
C PHE A 289 11.80 19.58 -14.09
N GLN A 290 11.60 19.36 -12.80
CA GLN A 290 12.01 20.25 -11.72
C GLN A 290 13.13 19.58 -10.92
N GLU A 291 14.28 20.25 -10.83
CA GLU A 291 15.36 19.78 -9.96
C GLU A 291 14.86 19.85 -8.51
N ILE A 292 14.93 18.71 -7.82
CA ILE A 292 14.78 18.73 -6.38
C ILE A 292 16.04 19.40 -5.86
N LEU A 293 15.93 20.68 -5.50
CA LEU A 293 16.95 21.41 -4.76
C LEU A 293 17.09 20.79 -3.36
N GLU A 294 17.66 19.59 -3.28
CA GLU A 294 18.23 19.04 -2.05
C GLU A 294 19.56 19.78 -1.83
N THR A 295 19.79 20.59 -0.80
CA THR A 295 19.16 20.78 0.50
C THR A 295 19.45 22.24 0.89
N PRO A 296 18.70 22.83 1.85
CA PRO A 296 19.16 24.06 2.51
C PRO A 296 20.61 23.82 2.91
N THR A 297 21.49 24.72 2.49
CA THR A 297 22.87 24.74 2.97
C THR A 297 22.81 24.48 4.46
N THR A 298 23.47 23.42 4.90
CA THR A 298 23.87 23.29 6.28
C THR A 298 24.82 24.45 6.49
N ASP A 299 24.25 25.63 6.74
CA ASP A 299 24.97 26.80 7.20
C ASP A 299 25.64 26.32 8.48
N ASN A 300 26.91 26.00 8.31
CA ASN A 300 27.86 25.55 9.31
C ASN A 300 28.20 26.68 10.31
N ASP A 301 27.26 27.61 10.50
CA ASP A 301 27.35 28.85 11.28
C ASP A 301 26.38 28.88 12.47
N LEU A 302 25.87 27.73 12.91
CA LEU A 302 25.23 27.59 14.23
C LEU A 302 26.26 27.28 15.32
N ASN A 303 27.14 28.26 15.58
CA ASN A 303 27.66 28.54 16.93
C ASN A 303 26.59 29.24 17.82
N GLY A 304 25.31 29.14 17.45
CA GLY A 304 24.19 29.61 18.26
C GLY A 304 23.95 28.66 19.42
N VAL A 305 24.36 29.09 20.61
CA VAL A 305 23.99 28.53 21.92
C VAL A 305 22.49 28.17 21.91
N LEU A 306 22.19 26.87 21.92
CA LEU A 306 20.82 26.39 22.10
C LEU A 306 20.27 27.00 23.40
N PRO A 307 19.10 27.67 23.38
CA PRO A 307 18.49 28.17 24.60
C PRO A 307 18.22 26.98 25.50
N ALA A 308 18.72 27.04 26.75
CA ALA A 308 18.51 26.02 27.75
C ALA A 308 17.01 25.77 27.92
N VAL A 309 16.53 24.64 27.37
CA VAL A 309 15.18 24.15 27.58
C VAL A 309 15.08 23.86 29.07
N LYS A 310 14.38 24.73 29.82
CA LYS A 310 14.03 24.46 31.20
C LYS A 310 13.22 23.15 31.21
N PRO A 311 13.59 22.16 32.06
CA PRO A 311 12.78 20.96 32.20
C PRO A 311 11.37 21.37 32.59
N ALA A 312 10.39 20.93 31.79
CA ALA A 312 8.99 21.14 32.12
C ALA A 312 8.70 20.51 33.50
N PRO A 313 7.88 21.16 34.34
CA PRO A 313 7.49 20.59 35.62
C PRO A 313 6.79 19.25 35.36
N THR A 314 7.29 18.20 36.01
CA THR A 314 6.69 16.86 36.02
C THR A 314 5.24 16.98 36.46
N LYS A 315 4.32 16.92 35.51
CA LYS A 315 2.89 16.84 35.78
C LYS A 315 2.63 15.43 36.31
N ASP A 316 2.17 15.37 37.54
CA ASP A 316 1.85 14.14 38.24
C ASP A 316 0.58 13.53 37.62
N ASP A 317 0.77 12.62 36.65
CA ASP A 317 -0.30 11.91 35.94
C ASP A 317 -0.92 10.76 36.76
N SER A 318 -0.75 10.76 38.08
CA SER A 318 -1.38 9.79 38.99
C SER A 318 -2.91 9.87 39.05
N ALA A 319 -3.52 10.90 38.45
CA ALA A 319 -4.98 11.06 38.43
C ALA A 319 -5.71 10.30 37.30
N ILE A 320 -5.01 9.82 36.27
CA ILE A 320 -5.66 9.18 35.10
C ILE A 320 -5.96 7.68 35.34
N ILE A 321 -5.37 7.06 36.38
CA ILE A 321 -5.54 5.62 36.68
C ILE A 321 -6.54 5.38 37.84
N ARG A 322 -7.71 6.03 37.81
CA ARG A 322 -8.79 5.74 38.80
C ARG A 322 -9.89 4.79 38.31
N GLY A 323 -9.68 4.09 37.18
CA GLY A 323 -10.69 3.20 36.59
C GLY A 323 -10.31 1.72 36.43
N ILE A 324 -9.06 1.33 36.66
CA ILE A 324 -8.61 -0.05 36.45
C ILE A 324 -8.62 -0.77 37.80
N ARG A 325 -9.47 -1.81 37.91
CA ARG A 325 -9.63 -2.64 39.11
C ARG A 325 -8.30 -3.28 39.52
N SER A 326 -7.97 -3.12 40.79
CA SER A 326 -6.71 -3.50 41.44
C SER A 326 -6.57 -5.00 41.77
N ASP A 327 -7.17 -5.88 40.98
CA ASP A 327 -7.20 -7.33 41.28
C ASP A 327 -6.04 -8.09 40.60
N PHE A 328 -4.94 -7.41 40.29
CA PHE A 328 -3.74 -8.07 39.79
C PHE A 328 -2.93 -8.65 40.96
N PRO A 329 -2.66 -9.96 40.98
CA PRO A 329 -1.84 -10.56 42.03
C PRO A 329 -0.43 -9.95 42.01
N GLU A 330 0.04 -9.55 43.18
CA GLU A 330 1.38 -8.97 43.38
C GLU A 330 2.45 -9.87 42.76
N ILE A 331 3.17 -9.33 41.77
CA ILE A 331 4.32 -9.99 41.17
C ILE A 331 5.42 -9.99 42.25
N ARG A 332 5.67 -11.16 42.85
CA ARG A 332 6.80 -11.35 43.77
C ARG A 332 8.09 -11.01 43.04
N GLN A 333 8.81 -10.02 43.54
CA GLN A 333 10.18 -9.75 43.11
C GLN A 333 11.04 -10.99 43.41
N LEU A 334 11.60 -11.58 42.36
CA LEU A 334 12.58 -12.66 42.49
C LEU A 334 13.89 -12.03 42.97
N ASP A 335 14.31 -12.39 44.18
CA ASP A 335 15.61 -12.03 44.74
C ASP A 335 16.75 -12.60 43.88
N ASP A 336 17.45 -11.71 43.18
CA ASP A 336 18.55 -12.00 42.26
C ASP A 336 19.87 -12.22 43.05
N LYS A 337 19.89 -13.18 43.98
CA LYS A 337 21.04 -13.43 44.87
C LYS A 337 21.92 -14.64 44.54
N ASP A 338 21.63 -15.42 43.50
CA ASP A 338 22.38 -16.66 43.21
C ASP A 338 23.17 -16.64 41.88
N LYS A 339 23.84 -15.53 41.55
CA LYS A 339 24.81 -15.46 40.42
C LYS A 339 26.24 -15.14 40.86
N ASN A 340 26.71 -15.79 41.92
CA ASN A 340 28.15 -15.92 42.16
C ASN A 340 28.45 -17.18 43.00
N LYS A 341 28.60 -18.31 42.33
CA LYS A 341 29.40 -19.44 42.81
C LYS A 341 29.93 -20.28 41.66
#